data_AF-A0A9D6VR36-F1
#
_entry.id   AF-A0A9D6VR36-F1
#
_cell.length_a   1.000
_cell.length_b   1.000
_cell.length_c   1.000
_cell.angle_alpha   90.00
_cell.angle_beta   90.00
_cell.angle_gamma   90.00
#
_symmetry.space_group_name_H-M   'P 1'
#
loop_
_entity.id
_entity.type
_entity.pdbx_description
1 polymer ?
#
loop_
_entity_poly.entity_id
_entity_poly.type
_entity_poly.pdbx_seq_one_letter_code
_entity_poly.pdbx_strand_id
1 'polypeptide(L)'
;MKELVALISALAWPAATVWIAYLFRGEIRGLASRMSRLKYKDMEASFERELKEAESKAESITQQTPSTRPSVELISKLEQLQRIADISPRAAILEAWLLIESAAGQSGFVQGAAHPRINPMLFVDWLIREGKLPSNSIKLVEVLRDLRNQAAHLPDFSVSRDEADRYLTLAVKISTLIVEPQ
;
A
#
# COMPACT_ATOMS: atom_id res chain seq x y z
N MET A 1 -44.91 24.61 39.60
CA MET A 1 -45.09 25.14 38.22
C MET A 1 -43.79 25.66 37.61
N LYS A 2 -43.00 26.50 38.31
CA LYS A 2 -41.72 27.04 37.80
C LYS A 2 -40.65 25.97 37.49
N GLU A 3 -40.48 24.97 38.36
CA GLU A 3 -39.51 23.87 38.16
C GLU A 3 -39.78 23.02 36.90
N LEU A 4 -41.04 22.78 36.57
CA LEU A 4 -41.42 22.04 35.36
C LEU A 4 -41.09 22.82 34.08
N VAL A 5 -41.28 24.14 34.09
CA VAL A 5 -40.96 25.00 32.93
C VAL A 5 -39.45 25.06 32.68
N ALA A 6 -38.65 25.10 33.75
CA ALA A 6 -37.19 25.05 33.66
C ALA A 6 -36.68 23.73 33.06
N LEU A 7 -37.26 22.60 33.49
CA LEU A 7 -36.92 21.27 32.97
C LEU A 7 -37.30 21.11 31.49
N ILE A 8 -38.50 21.56 31.11
CA ILE A 8 -38.97 21.52 29.72
C ILE A 8 -38.10 22.41 28.82
N SER A 9 -37.73 23.61 29.29
CA SER A 9 -36.87 24.52 28.53
C SER A 9 -35.45 23.95 28.34
N ALA A 10 -34.94 23.25 29.36
CA ALA A 10 -33.66 22.56 29.30
C ALA A 10 -33.69 21.32 28.38
N LEU A 11 -34.84 20.63 28.25
CA LEU A 11 -35.02 19.49 27.34
C LEU A 11 -35.50 19.87 25.93
N ALA A 12 -35.93 21.11 25.71
CA ALA A 12 -36.39 21.56 24.41
C ALA A 12 -35.26 21.58 23.38
N TRP A 13 -34.05 22.04 23.76
CA TRP A 13 -32.93 22.14 22.82
C TRP A 13 -32.33 20.77 22.43
N PRO A 14 -32.12 19.77 23.32
CA PRO A 14 -31.66 18.45 22.93
C PRO A 14 -32.72 17.72 22.11
N ALA A 15 -34.00 17.85 22.48
CA ALA A 15 -35.09 17.23 21.73
C ALA A 15 -35.20 17.83 20.32
N ALA A 16 -35.12 19.17 20.19
CA ALA A 16 -35.12 19.83 18.89
C ALA A 16 -33.91 19.43 18.04
N THR A 17 -32.71 19.33 18.60
CA THR A 17 -31.51 18.89 17.86
C THR A 17 -31.60 17.44 17.41
N VAL A 18 -32.05 16.53 18.27
CA VAL A 18 -32.28 15.12 17.89
C VAL A 18 -33.38 15.01 16.84
N TRP A 19 -34.45 15.80 16.95
CA TRP A 19 -35.55 15.83 15.97
C TRP A 19 -35.08 16.32 14.60
N ILE A 20 -34.30 17.40 14.56
CA ILE A 20 -33.69 17.91 13.32
C ILE A 20 -32.74 16.86 12.74
N ALA A 21 -31.85 16.27 13.54
CA ALA A 21 -30.96 15.21 13.08
C ALA A 21 -31.72 13.99 12.52
N TYR A 22 -32.85 13.63 13.14
CA TYR A 22 -33.71 12.54 12.68
C TYR A 22 -34.42 12.87 11.35
N LEU A 23 -34.93 14.09 11.20
CA LEU A 23 -35.58 14.54 9.97
C LEU A 23 -34.61 14.56 8.78
N PHE A 24 -33.36 15.00 8.99
CA PHE A 24 -32.33 15.11 7.96
C PHE A 24 -31.41 13.88 7.85
N ARG A 25 -31.67 12.79 8.57
CA ARG A 25 -30.81 11.59 8.57
C ARG A 25 -30.57 11.00 7.17
N GLY A 26 -31.56 11.11 6.29
CA GLY A 26 -31.48 10.65 4.90
C GLY A 26 -30.50 11.48 4.07
N GLU A 27 -30.61 12.80 4.14
CA GLU A 27 -29.74 13.75 3.45
C GLU A 27 -28.29 13.66 3.95
N ILE A 28 -28.10 13.57 5.27
CA ILE A 28 -26.77 13.39 5.88
C ILE A 28 -26.11 12.10 5.39
N ARG A 29 -26.86 10.98 5.33
CA ARG A 29 -26.36 9.71 4.81
C ARG A 29 -26.05 9.79 3.31
N GLY A 30 -26.86 10.51 2.54
CA GLY A 30 -26.63 10.76 1.12
C GLY A 30 -25.33 11.52 0.87
N LEU A 31 -25.08 12.60 1.62
CA LEU A 31 -23.85 13.38 1.55
C LEU A 31 -22.63 12.56 1.99
N ALA A 32 -22.75 11.80 3.09
CA ALA A 32 -21.68 10.92 3.56
C ALA A 32 -21.30 9.86 2.51
N SER A 33 -22.28 9.28 1.81
CA SER A 33 -22.02 8.32 0.73
C SER A 33 -21.39 8.94 -0.51
N ARG A 34 -21.75 10.18 -0.87
CA ARG A 34 -21.09 10.89 -2.00
C ARG A 34 -19.65 11.24 -1.65
N MET A 35 -19.41 11.73 -0.43
CA MET A 35 -18.08 12.03 0.05
C MET A 35 -17.19 10.78 0.12
N SER A 36 -17.74 9.64 0.57
CA SER A 36 -16.97 8.39 0.59
C SER A 36 -16.61 7.92 -0.83
N ARG A 37 -17.55 7.94 -1.78
CA ARG A 37 -17.28 7.59 -3.19
C ARG A 37 -16.21 8.47 -3.84
N LEU A 38 -16.23 9.77 -3.59
CA LEU A 38 -15.20 10.68 -4.08
C LEU A 38 -13.83 10.34 -3.48
N LYS A 39 -13.76 10.12 -2.16
CA LYS A 39 -12.53 9.69 -1.49
C LYS A 39 -11.99 8.39 -2.08
N TYR A 40 -12.83 7.37 -2.30
CA TYR A 40 -12.38 6.11 -2.91
C TYR A 40 -11.81 6.33 -4.31
N LYS A 41 -12.48 7.12 -5.15
CA LYS A 41 -12.00 7.43 -6.50
C LYS A 41 -10.70 8.23 -6.51
N ASP A 42 -10.54 9.17 -5.57
CA ASP A 42 -9.30 9.91 -5.40
C ASP A 42 -8.15 8.99 -4.99
N MET A 43 -8.43 7.99 -4.15
CA MET A 43 -7.46 6.95 -3.81
C MET A 43 -7.14 6.04 -5.00
N GLU A 44 -8.08 5.80 -5.93
CA GLU A 44 -7.85 4.94 -7.13
C GLU A 44 -6.89 5.65 -8.03
N ALA A 45 -7.15 6.94 -8.24
CA ALA A 45 -6.29 7.77 -9.01
C ALA A 45 -4.92 8.00 -8.33
N SER A 46 -4.82 8.01 -7.00
CA SER A 46 -3.51 8.15 -6.33
C SER A 46 -2.69 6.88 -6.43
N PHE A 47 -3.29 5.71 -6.21
CA PHE A 47 -2.62 4.42 -6.34
C PHE A 47 -2.05 4.24 -7.75
N GLU A 48 -2.88 4.48 -8.77
CA GLU A 48 -2.47 4.38 -10.17
C GLU A 48 -1.34 5.36 -10.53
N ARG A 49 -1.36 6.58 -9.97
CA ARG A 49 -0.29 7.57 -10.17
C ARG A 49 1.02 7.13 -9.53
N GLU A 50 0.97 6.65 -8.29
CA GLU A 50 2.15 6.16 -7.57
C GLU A 50 2.72 4.90 -8.22
N LEU A 51 1.87 4.01 -8.73
CA LEU A 51 2.28 2.84 -9.48
C LEU A 51 3.03 3.23 -10.76
N LYS A 52 2.50 4.18 -11.54
CA LYS A 52 3.19 4.73 -12.72
C LYS A 52 4.52 5.40 -12.37
N GLU A 53 4.60 6.09 -11.23
CA GLU A 53 5.85 6.65 -10.74
C GLU A 53 6.88 5.53 -10.43
N ALA A 54 6.44 4.44 -9.81
CA ALA A 54 7.28 3.29 -9.54
C ALA A 54 7.79 2.62 -10.83
N GLU A 55 6.93 2.47 -11.84
CA GLU A 55 7.31 1.95 -13.16
C GLU A 55 8.40 2.80 -13.82
N SER A 56 8.19 4.13 -13.87
CA SER A 56 9.17 5.07 -14.43
C SER A 56 10.51 5.01 -13.70
N LYS A 57 10.49 4.91 -12.37
CA LYS A 57 11.71 4.74 -11.56
C LYS A 57 12.40 3.41 -11.88
N ALA A 58 11.65 2.32 -11.98
CA ALA A 58 12.19 1.01 -12.29
C ALA A 58 12.81 0.94 -13.70
N GLU A 59 12.24 1.62 -14.69
CA GLU A 59 12.83 1.77 -16.02
C GLU A 59 14.16 2.52 -15.98
N SER A 60 14.22 3.62 -15.23
CA SER A 60 15.46 4.40 -15.08
C SER A 60 16.60 3.60 -14.45
N ILE A 61 16.28 2.70 -13.51
CA ILE A 61 17.26 1.79 -12.89
C ILE A 61 17.73 0.75 -13.90
N THR A 62 16.84 0.15 -14.70
CA THR A 62 17.22 -0.86 -15.71
C THR A 62 18.11 -0.30 -16.81
N GLN A 63 17.95 0.96 -17.20
CA GLN A 63 18.85 1.57 -18.18
C GLN A 63 20.28 1.74 -17.66
N GLN A 64 20.46 1.76 -16.34
CA GLN A 64 21.75 1.99 -15.67
C GLN A 64 22.44 0.69 -15.24
N THR A 65 21.73 -0.44 -15.25
CA THR A 65 22.22 -1.72 -14.72
C THR A 65 22.14 -2.82 -15.80
N PRO A 66 23.14 -3.71 -15.91
CA PRO A 66 23.07 -4.90 -16.76
C PRO A 66 21.76 -5.68 -16.55
N SER A 67 21.23 -6.28 -17.62
CA SER A 67 19.98 -7.06 -17.58
C SER A 67 20.16 -8.35 -16.77
N THR A 68 20.00 -8.25 -15.45
CA THR A 68 19.86 -9.40 -14.57
C THR A 68 18.50 -10.07 -14.80
N ARG A 69 18.51 -11.37 -15.09
CA ARG A 69 17.27 -12.14 -15.30
C ARG A 69 16.78 -12.67 -13.94
N PRO A 70 15.46 -12.67 -13.68
CA PRO A 70 14.93 -13.26 -12.47
C PRO A 70 15.25 -14.77 -12.42
N SER A 71 15.51 -15.27 -11.21
CA SER A 71 15.75 -16.70 -11.00
C SER A 71 14.48 -17.52 -11.27
N VAL A 72 14.64 -18.81 -11.56
CA VAL A 72 13.50 -19.74 -11.77
C VAL A 72 12.56 -19.76 -10.56
N GLU A 73 13.12 -19.64 -9.34
CA GLU A 73 12.33 -19.57 -8.12
C GLU A 73 11.46 -18.30 -8.06
N LEU A 74 12.03 -17.13 -8.41
CA LEU A 74 11.31 -15.85 -8.47
C LEU A 74 10.18 -15.88 -9.51
N ILE A 75 10.42 -16.49 -10.68
CA ILE A 75 9.40 -16.66 -11.73
C ILE A 75 8.24 -17.53 -11.21
N SER A 76 8.55 -18.65 -10.56
CA SER A 76 7.52 -19.54 -9.98
C SER A 76 6.69 -18.83 -8.90
N LYS A 77 7.34 -18.02 -8.04
CA LYS A 77 6.64 -17.20 -7.04
C LYS A 77 5.77 -16.12 -7.69
N LEU A 78 6.23 -15.49 -8.77
CA LEU A 78 5.42 -14.54 -9.53
C LEU A 78 4.13 -15.19 -10.04
N GLU A 79 4.22 -16.36 -10.67
CA GLU A 79 3.04 -17.09 -11.15
C GLU A 79 2.07 -17.47 -10.02
N GLN A 80 2.60 -17.84 -8.84
CA GLN A 80 1.78 -18.08 -7.65
C GLN A 80 1.04 -16.81 -7.20
N LEU A 81 1.74 -15.68 -7.16
CA LEU A 81 1.16 -14.39 -6.78
C LEU A 81 0.13 -13.91 -7.79
N GLN A 82 0.32 -14.16 -9.09
CA GLN A 82 -0.66 -13.86 -10.13
C GLN A 82 -1.96 -14.66 -9.93
N ARG A 83 -1.87 -15.94 -9.55
CA ARG A 83 -3.05 -16.73 -9.17
C ARG A 83 -3.74 -16.21 -7.92
N ILE A 84 -2.98 -15.67 -6.96
CA ILE A 84 -3.56 -14.99 -5.80
C ILE A 84 -4.26 -13.70 -6.25
N ALA A 85 -3.69 -12.95 -7.19
CA ALA A 85 -4.25 -11.71 -7.70
C ALA A 85 -5.58 -11.92 -8.45
N ASP A 86 -5.80 -13.10 -9.03
CA ASP A 86 -7.09 -13.49 -9.63
C ASP A 86 -8.24 -13.51 -8.61
N ILE A 87 -7.92 -13.85 -7.35
CA ILE A 87 -8.89 -13.96 -6.25
C ILE A 87 -8.91 -12.69 -5.40
N SER A 88 -7.72 -12.14 -5.11
CA SER A 88 -7.50 -11.00 -4.25
C SER A 88 -6.22 -10.26 -4.66
N PRO A 89 -6.33 -9.23 -5.54
CA PRO A 89 -5.23 -8.37 -5.96
C PRO A 89 -4.47 -7.78 -4.77
N ARG A 90 -5.23 -7.36 -3.75
CA ARG A 90 -4.67 -6.85 -2.49
C ARG A 90 -3.78 -7.88 -1.79
N ALA A 91 -4.25 -9.12 -1.63
CA ALA A 91 -3.46 -10.15 -0.95
C ALA A 91 -2.15 -10.42 -1.70
N ALA A 92 -2.21 -10.44 -3.04
CA ALA A 92 -1.02 -10.61 -3.87
C ALA A 92 0.00 -9.49 -3.65
N ILE A 93 -0.41 -8.23 -3.58
CA ILE A 93 0.48 -7.08 -3.27
C ILE A 93 1.14 -7.23 -1.90
N LEU A 94 0.35 -7.58 -0.87
CA LEU A 94 0.87 -7.75 0.49
C LEU A 94 1.90 -8.88 0.58
N GLU A 95 1.66 -9.98 -0.13
CA GLU A 95 2.53 -11.14 -0.17
C GLU A 95 3.79 -10.89 -1.01
N ALA A 96 3.68 -10.17 -2.13
CA ALA A 96 4.83 -9.82 -2.98
C ALA A 96 5.93 -9.06 -2.22
N TRP A 97 5.55 -8.27 -1.22
CA TRP A 97 6.52 -7.56 -0.38
C TRP A 97 7.50 -8.51 0.33
N LEU A 98 7.07 -9.72 0.68
CA LEU A 98 7.92 -10.74 1.30
C LEU A 98 9.06 -11.18 0.36
N LEU A 99 8.90 -11.05 -0.96
CA LEU A 99 9.98 -11.33 -1.91
C LEU A 99 11.14 -10.34 -1.74
N ILE A 100 10.83 -9.08 -1.46
CA ILE A 100 11.83 -8.01 -1.28
C ILE A 100 12.55 -8.23 0.06
N GLU A 101 11.79 -8.52 1.12
CA GLU A 101 12.35 -8.83 2.45
C GLU A 101 13.22 -10.09 2.42
N SER A 102 12.78 -11.15 1.74
CA SER A 102 13.54 -12.39 1.59
C SER A 102 14.81 -12.16 0.79
N ALA A 103 14.75 -11.39 -0.29
CA ALA A 103 15.93 -11.02 -1.07
C ALA A 103 16.94 -10.24 -0.22
N ALA A 104 16.47 -9.28 0.59
CA ALA A 104 17.33 -8.55 1.52
C ALA A 104 17.98 -9.51 2.54
N GLY A 105 17.23 -10.43 3.13
CA GLY A 105 17.79 -11.46 4.03
C GLY A 105 18.85 -12.32 3.35
N GLN A 106 18.60 -12.78 2.13
CA GLN A 106 19.55 -13.59 1.34
C GLN A 106 20.83 -12.81 0.99
N SER A 107 20.72 -11.50 0.78
CA SER A 107 21.88 -10.65 0.49
C SER A 107 22.83 -10.47 1.69
N GLY A 108 22.47 -10.97 2.88
CA GLY A 108 23.27 -10.88 4.11
C GLY A 108 22.80 -9.82 5.09
N PHE A 109 21.65 -9.19 4.86
CA PHE A 109 21.05 -8.28 5.83
C PHE A 109 20.54 -9.08 7.04
N VAL A 110 21.18 -8.88 8.20
CA VAL A 110 20.73 -9.47 9.48
C VAL A 110 20.20 -8.35 10.36
N GLN A 111 18.88 -8.31 10.54
CA GLN A 111 18.30 -7.47 11.58
C GLN A 111 18.46 -8.19 12.92
N GLY A 112 19.08 -7.52 13.89
CA GLY A 112 19.41 -8.12 15.19
C GLY A 112 18.19 -8.78 15.87
N ALA A 113 18.46 -9.79 16.70
CA ALA A 113 17.49 -10.68 17.35
C ALA A 113 16.33 -10.00 18.13
N ALA A 114 16.38 -8.68 18.34
CA ALA A 114 15.36 -7.90 19.03
C ALA A 114 14.17 -7.46 18.15
N HIS A 115 14.27 -7.56 16.81
CA HIS A 115 13.20 -7.10 15.91
C HIS A 115 12.78 -8.20 14.92
N PRO A 116 11.69 -8.94 15.19
CA PRO A 116 11.22 -10.01 14.31
C PRO A 116 10.63 -9.51 12.97
N ARG A 117 10.42 -8.19 12.84
CA ARG A 117 9.98 -7.56 11.58
C ARG A 117 11.16 -6.82 10.95
N ILE A 118 11.42 -7.15 9.69
CA ILE A 118 12.39 -6.44 8.87
C ILE A 118 11.90 -4.99 8.73
N ASN A 119 12.68 -4.00 9.17
CA ASN A 119 12.36 -2.60 8.90
C ASN A 119 12.78 -2.29 7.47
N PRO A 120 11.83 -1.94 6.57
CA PRO A 120 12.13 -1.68 5.17
C PRO A 120 13.26 -0.69 4.93
N MET A 121 13.29 0.39 5.72
CA MET A 121 14.27 1.45 5.54
C MET A 121 15.67 0.99 5.95
N LEU A 122 15.79 0.12 6.95
CA LEU A 122 17.09 -0.35 7.44
C LEU A 122 17.80 -1.24 6.42
N PHE A 123 17.07 -2.12 5.72
CA PHE A 123 17.72 -2.98 4.73
C PHE A 123 18.05 -2.23 3.44
N VAL A 124 17.21 -1.28 3.02
CA VAL A 124 17.47 -0.48 1.82
C VAL A 124 18.72 0.40 1.99
N ASP A 125 18.83 1.09 3.13
CA ASP A 125 20.00 1.89 3.45
C ASP A 125 21.27 1.03 3.52
N TRP A 126 21.17 -0.17 4.10
CA TRP A 126 22.28 -1.11 4.16
C TRP A 126 22.69 -1.60 2.76
N LEU A 127 21.73 -1.99 1.92
CA LEU A 127 22.00 -2.47 0.56
C LEU A 127 22.72 -1.44 -0.31
N ILE A 128 22.41 -0.15 -0.15
CA ILE A 128 23.08 0.91 -0.90
C ILE A 128 24.50 1.16 -0.36
N ARG A 129 24.68 1.13 0.96
CA ARG A 129 26.02 1.24 1.57
C ARG A 129 26.94 0.12 1.11
N GLU A 130 26.41 -1.09 0.98
CA GLU A 130 27.13 -2.27 0.47
C GLU A 130 27.25 -2.31 -1.06
N GLY A 131 26.77 -1.28 -1.78
CA GLY A 131 26.84 -1.21 -3.25
C GLY A 131 25.94 -2.20 -4.00
N LYS A 132 25.05 -2.90 -3.29
CA LYS A 132 24.18 -3.95 -3.82
C LYS A 132 22.95 -3.41 -4.54
N LEU A 133 22.57 -2.16 -4.25
CA LEU A 133 21.52 -1.44 -4.95
C LEU A 133 22.02 -0.05 -5.37
N PRO A 134 21.65 0.44 -6.57
CA PRO A 134 21.95 1.81 -6.95
C PRO A 134 21.12 2.79 -6.09
N SER A 135 21.65 3.99 -5.86
CA SER A 135 21.09 4.99 -4.93
C SER A 135 19.68 5.47 -5.29
N ASN A 136 19.31 5.40 -6.57
CA ASN A 136 17.94 5.67 -7.05
C ASN A 136 16.92 4.58 -6.67
N SER A 137 17.38 3.41 -6.20
CA SER A 137 16.51 2.32 -5.73
C SER A 137 15.76 2.63 -4.44
N ILE A 138 16.28 3.51 -3.56
CA ILE A 138 15.57 3.92 -2.32
C ILE A 138 14.17 4.38 -2.66
N LYS A 139 14.07 5.32 -3.60
CA LYS A 139 12.81 5.95 -3.96
C LYS A 139 11.83 4.96 -4.57
N LEU A 140 12.30 3.90 -5.22
CA LEU A 140 11.45 2.84 -5.76
C LEU A 140 10.91 1.96 -4.62
N VAL A 141 11.78 1.52 -3.70
CA VAL A 141 11.36 0.70 -2.56
C VAL A 141 10.44 1.46 -1.62
N GLU A 142 10.66 2.77 -1.42
CA GLU A 142 9.75 3.65 -0.67
C GLU A 142 8.36 3.71 -1.29
N VAL A 143 8.27 3.94 -2.61
CA VAL A 143 6.97 3.97 -3.30
C VAL A 143 6.28 2.60 -3.22
N LEU A 144 7.00 1.49 -3.42
CA LEU A 144 6.41 0.15 -3.29
C LEU A 144 5.90 -0.12 -1.86
N ARG A 145 6.62 0.36 -0.84
CA ARG A 145 6.18 0.28 0.56
C ARG A 145 4.88 1.07 0.77
N ASP A 146 4.78 2.27 0.20
CA ASP A 146 3.59 3.11 0.33
C ASP A 146 2.39 2.52 -0.42
N LEU A 147 2.58 1.99 -1.63
CA LEU A 147 1.57 1.24 -2.38
C LEU A 147 1.06 0.01 -1.60
N ARG A 148 1.97 -0.76 -0.98
CA ARG A 148 1.59 -1.87 -0.09
C ARG A 148 0.74 -1.39 1.09
N ASN A 149 1.13 -0.29 1.72
CA ASN A 149 0.39 0.26 2.86
C ASN A 149 -1.00 0.74 2.44
N GLN A 150 -1.12 1.41 1.30
CA GLN A 150 -2.41 1.81 0.72
C GLN A 150 -3.31 0.59 0.48
N ALA A 151 -2.76 -0.47 -0.12
CA ALA A 151 -3.48 -1.73 -0.32
C ALA A 151 -3.90 -2.37 1.02
N ALA A 152 -3.07 -2.31 2.07
CA ALA A 152 -3.37 -2.88 3.38
C ALA A 152 -4.50 -2.13 4.11
N HIS A 153 -4.51 -0.80 4.02
CA HIS A 153 -5.40 0.06 4.81
C HIS A 153 -6.84 0.13 4.30
N LEU A 154 -7.16 -0.45 3.14
CA LEU A 154 -8.47 -0.27 2.51
C LEU A 154 -9.15 -1.60 2.18
N PRO A 155 -10.20 -1.98 2.94
CA PRO A 155 -11.07 -3.10 2.60
C PRO A 155 -12.01 -2.84 1.41
N ASP A 156 -12.41 -1.58 1.18
CA ASP A 156 -13.47 -1.21 0.22
C ASP A 156 -12.95 -0.59 -1.09
N PHE A 157 -11.65 -0.34 -1.18
CA PHE A 157 -10.97 0.16 -2.37
C PHE A 157 -10.52 -1.03 -3.22
N SER A 158 -10.96 -1.11 -4.47
CA SER A 158 -10.58 -2.22 -5.36
C SER A 158 -9.31 -1.89 -6.13
N VAL A 159 -8.17 -2.36 -5.64
CA VAL A 159 -7.00 -2.58 -6.50
C VAL A 159 -7.42 -3.55 -7.60
N SER A 160 -7.25 -3.15 -8.85
CA SER A 160 -7.52 -4.01 -10.01
C SER A 160 -6.47 -5.12 -10.14
N ARG A 161 -6.84 -6.20 -10.83
CA ARG A 161 -5.89 -7.28 -11.15
C ARG A 161 -4.67 -6.76 -11.92
N ASP A 162 -4.88 -5.84 -12.86
CA ASP A 162 -3.82 -5.24 -13.68
C ASP A 162 -2.84 -4.42 -12.84
N GLU A 163 -3.35 -3.57 -11.94
CA GLU A 163 -2.54 -2.82 -10.99
C GLU A 163 -1.71 -3.72 -10.08
N ALA A 164 -2.30 -4.83 -9.62
CA ALA A 164 -1.56 -5.82 -8.86
C ALA A 164 -0.46 -6.48 -9.70
N ASP A 165 -0.73 -6.91 -10.93
CA ASP A 165 0.26 -7.56 -11.80
C ASP A 165 1.48 -6.66 -12.09
N ARG A 166 1.23 -5.38 -12.35
CA ARG A 166 2.28 -4.35 -12.48
C ARG A 166 3.10 -4.23 -11.21
N TYR A 167 2.45 -4.15 -10.05
CA TYR A 167 3.14 -4.14 -8.76
C TYR A 167 3.99 -5.41 -8.52
N LEU A 168 3.44 -6.59 -8.81
CA LEU A 168 4.13 -7.89 -8.67
C LEU A 168 5.41 -7.92 -9.53
N THR A 169 5.32 -7.44 -10.77
CA THR A 169 6.46 -7.34 -11.68
C THR A 169 7.55 -6.42 -11.12
N LEU A 170 7.17 -5.27 -10.55
CA LEU A 170 8.12 -4.35 -9.92
C LEU A 170 8.78 -4.96 -8.68
N ALA A 171 8.02 -5.71 -7.86
CA ALA A 171 8.54 -6.39 -6.68
C ALA A 171 9.59 -7.45 -7.06
N VAL A 172 9.29 -8.30 -8.04
CA VAL A 172 10.23 -9.31 -8.57
C VAL A 172 11.48 -8.66 -9.14
N LYS A 173 11.31 -7.55 -9.87
CA LYS A 173 12.42 -6.81 -10.45
C LYS A 173 13.37 -6.26 -9.38
N ILE A 174 12.84 -5.65 -8.31
CA ILE A 174 13.65 -5.23 -7.17
C ILE A 174 14.32 -6.41 -6.47
N SER A 175 13.58 -7.49 -6.19
CA SER A 175 14.16 -8.69 -5.57
C SER A 175 15.32 -9.26 -6.38
N THR A 176 15.20 -9.25 -7.70
CA THR A 176 16.26 -9.71 -8.62
C THR A 176 17.52 -8.85 -8.49
N LEU A 177 17.36 -7.52 -8.40
CA LEU A 177 18.48 -6.60 -8.19
C LEU A 177 19.17 -6.79 -6.82
N ILE A 178 18.44 -7.27 -5.80
CA ILE A 178 18.98 -7.45 -4.44
C ILE A 178 19.76 -8.76 -4.29
N VAL A 179 19.26 -9.86 -4.88
CA VAL A 179 19.86 -11.21 -4.73
C VAL A 179 21.16 -11.36 -5.51
N GLU A 180 21.28 -10.70 -6.66
CA GLU A 180 22.51 -10.65 -7.46
C GLU A 180 23.13 -9.26 -7.38
N PRO A 181 23.85 -8.93 -6.29
CA PRO A 181 24.62 -7.71 -6.24
C PRO A 181 25.74 -7.76 -7.30
N GLN A 182 25.93 -6.64 -7.99
CA GLN A 182 27.02 -6.39 -8.94
C GLN A 182 28.40 -6.66 -8.30
#